data_AF-G0PD11-F1
#
_entry.id   AF-G0PD11-F1
#
_cell.length_a   1.000
_cell.length_b   1.000
_cell.length_c   1.000
_cell.angle_alpha   90.00
_cell.angle_beta   90.00
_cell.angle_gamma   90.00
#
_symmetry.space_group_name_H-M   'P 1'
#
loop_
_entity.id
_entity.type
_entity.pdbx_description
1 polymer ?
#
loop_
_entity_poly.entity_id
_entity_poly.type
_entity_poly.pdbx_seq_one_letter_code
_entity_poly.pdbx_strand_id
1 'polypeptide(L)'
;MRFLVVFVSLIAVASALNCYICNSLNQPECVTDFQKFNKICPVKSFGGQKAVKPVGCRVTRQYVNEESSIVRECAYSGEDVDRKSNKGSLGVSRVYSQCSEPICNSTGSSFHFFTAAVLIALYKLFA
;
A
#
# COMPACT_ATOMS: atom_id res chain seq x y z
N MET A 1 -7.27 49.06 -6.83
CA MET A 1 -6.98 47.71 -6.31
C MET A 1 -6.91 46.77 -7.51
N ARG A 2 -5.71 46.28 -7.87
CA ARG A 2 -5.51 45.35 -9.00
C ARG A 2 -5.52 43.93 -8.43
N PHE A 3 -6.56 43.15 -8.74
CA PHE A 3 -6.65 41.74 -8.36
C PHE A 3 -5.70 40.93 -9.26
N LEU A 4 -4.59 40.44 -8.70
CA LEU A 4 -3.74 39.44 -9.34
C LEU A 4 -4.41 38.08 -9.20
N VAL A 5 -4.95 37.56 -10.30
CA VAL A 5 -5.45 36.19 -10.39
C VAL A 5 -4.26 35.27 -10.64
N VAL A 6 -3.82 34.55 -9.61
CA VAL A 6 -2.77 33.52 -9.74
C VAL A 6 -3.44 32.22 -10.18
N PHE A 7 -3.25 31.84 -11.45
CA PHE A 7 -3.59 30.51 -11.93
C PHE A 7 -2.52 29.52 -11.44
N VAL A 8 -2.82 28.79 -10.37
CA VAL A 8 -2.02 27.63 -9.94
C VAL A 8 -2.41 26.44 -10.81
N SER A 9 -1.55 26.09 -11.76
CA SER A 9 -1.69 24.86 -12.55
C SER A 9 -1.33 23.64 -11.68
N LEU A 10 -2.32 22.79 -11.40
CA LEU A 10 -2.09 21.48 -10.79
C LEU A 10 -1.45 20.54 -11.82
N ILE A 11 -0.12 20.47 -11.81
CA ILE A 11 0.62 19.42 -12.52
C ILE A 11 0.50 18.15 -11.67
N ALA A 12 -0.43 17.26 -12.05
CA ALA A 12 -0.51 15.92 -11.47
C ALA A 12 0.69 15.09 -11.97
N VAL A 13 1.73 14.98 -11.15
CA VAL A 13 2.87 14.09 -11.42
C VAL A 13 2.39 12.65 -11.23
N ALA A 14 2.27 11.89 -12.33
CA ALA A 14 2.01 10.46 -12.27
C ALA A 14 3.28 9.74 -11.82
N SER A 15 3.43 9.50 -10.51
CA SER A 15 4.51 8.68 -9.97
C SER A 15 4.25 7.19 -10.22
N ALA A 16 5.31 6.44 -10.50
CA ALA A 16 5.21 4.99 -10.58
C ALA A 16 5.02 4.41 -9.17
N LEU A 17 3.97 3.62 -8.96
CA LEU A 17 3.70 2.99 -7.67
C LEU A 17 4.80 1.97 -7.34
N ASN A 18 5.35 2.07 -6.14
CA ASN A 18 6.35 1.14 -5.61
C ASN A 18 5.88 0.55 -4.28
N CYS A 19 6.21 -0.73 -4.06
CA CYS A 19 5.80 -1.52 -2.90
C CYS A 19 6.98 -2.38 -2.44
N TYR A 20 6.91 -2.90 -1.22
CA TYR A 20 7.78 -4.01 -0.84
C TYR A 20 7.29 -5.30 -1.51
N ILE A 21 8.17 -6.04 -2.19
CA ILE A 21 7.81 -7.27 -2.93
C ILE A 21 8.68 -8.44 -2.49
N CYS A 22 8.15 -9.29 -1.60
CA CYS A 22 8.87 -10.43 -1.02
C CYS A 22 7.92 -11.54 -0.53
N ASN A 23 8.46 -12.75 -0.32
CA ASN A 23 7.74 -13.90 0.24
C ASN A 23 8.60 -14.57 1.33
N SER A 24 8.07 -14.71 2.54
CA SER A 24 8.85 -15.26 3.66
C SER A 24 9.19 -16.75 3.53
N LEU A 25 8.54 -17.49 2.63
CA LEU A 25 8.84 -18.90 2.38
C LEU A 25 10.19 -19.11 1.67
N ASN A 26 10.60 -18.16 0.82
CA ASN A 26 11.87 -18.23 0.10
C ASN A 26 12.85 -17.11 0.50
N GLN A 27 12.38 -16.05 1.15
CA GLN A 27 13.16 -14.91 1.64
C GLN A 27 12.77 -14.66 3.11
N PRO A 28 13.35 -15.38 4.09
CA PRO A 28 13.03 -15.22 5.51
C PRO A 28 13.11 -13.77 6.01
N GLU A 29 14.03 -12.99 5.45
CA GLU A 29 14.21 -11.57 5.68
C GLU A 29 12.98 -10.72 5.30
N CYS A 30 12.02 -11.27 4.54
CA CYS A 30 10.73 -10.63 4.31
C CYS A 30 9.95 -10.41 5.62
N VAL A 31 10.24 -11.14 6.71
CA VAL A 31 9.55 -10.90 7.99
C VAL A 31 10.08 -9.61 8.66
N THR A 32 11.40 -9.44 8.74
CA THR A 32 12.05 -8.39 9.55
C THR A 32 12.64 -7.24 8.72
N ASP A 33 13.21 -7.55 7.55
CA ASP A 33 13.99 -6.63 6.71
C ASP A 33 13.33 -6.43 5.33
N PHE A 34 12.00 -6.44 5.29
CA PHE A 34 11.21 -6.32 4.05
C PHE A 34 11.52 -5.02 3.26
N GLN A 35 12.10 -4.01 3.91
CA GLN A 35 12.47 -2.73 3.32
C GLN A 35 13.50 -2.89 2.19
N LYS A 36 14.34 -3.93 2.25
CA LYS A 36 15.31 -4.29 1.20
C LYS A 36 14.63 -4.67 -0.12
N PHE A 37 13.32 -4.92 -0.12
CA PHE A 37 12.55 -5.37 -1.27
C PHE A 37 11.67 -4.27 -1.89
N ASN A 38 12.03 -2.99 -1.72
CA ASN A 38 11.37 -1.88 -2.39
C ASN A 38 11.54 -2.00 -3.92
N LYS A 39 10.44 -2.21 -4.63
CA LYS A 39 10.43 -2.38 -6.08
C LYS A 39 9.26 -1.63 -6.71
N ILE A 40 9.50 -1.11 -7.91
CA ILE A 40 8.45 -0.51 -8.74
C ILE A 40 7.48 -1.61 -9.17
N CYS A 41 6.18 -1.34 -9.08
CA CYS A 41 5.15 -2.26 -9.50
C CYS A 41 5.03 -2.28 -11.03
N PRO A 42 5.29 -3.43 -11.69
CA PRO A 42 5.16 -3.51 -13.15
C PRO A 42 3.69 -3.53 -13.55
N VAL A 43 3.37 -3.09 -14.76
CA VAL A 43 2.07 -3.41 -15.40
C VAL A 43 2.06 -4.91 -15.74
N LYS A 44 0.96 -5.61 -15.44
CA LYS A 44 0.84 -7.06 -15.69
C LYS A 44 -0.30 -7.38 -16.63
N SER A 45 -0.12 -8.37 -17.51
CA SER A 45 -1.20 -9.00 -18.27
C SER A 45 -1.52 -10.36 -17.63
N PHE A 46 -2.80 -10.67 -17.51
CA PHE A 46 -3.28 -11.94 -16.95
C PHE A 46 -3.94 -12.73 -18.08
N GLY A 47 -3.37 -13.88 -18.46
CA GLY A 47 -3.98 -14.91 -19.31
C GLY A 47 -5.00 -14.42 -20.36
N GLY A 48 -4.58 -13.57 -21.31
CA GLY A 48 -5.44 -13.08 -22.40
C GLY A 48 -6.23 -11.79 -22.11
N GLN A 49 -6.09 -11.22 -20.91
CA GLN A 49 -6.68 -9.94 -20.53
C GLN A 49 -5.74 -8.76 -20.85
N LYS A 50 -6.35 -7.57 -21.00
CA LYS A 50 -5.61 -6.32 -21.19
C LYS A 50 -4.63 -6.10 -20.04
N ALA A 51 -3.51 -5.46 -20.35
CA ALA A 51 -2.50 -5.09 -19.37
C ALA A 51 -3.13 -4.20 -18.27
N VAL A 52 -2.98 -4.60 -17.01
CA VAL A 52 -3.56 -3.95 -15.84
C VAL A 52 -2.47 -3.19 -15.08
N LYS A 53 -2.72 -1.90 -14.84
CA LYS A 53 -1.85 -1.08 -13.99
C LYS A 53 -2.04 -1.48 -12.52
N PRO A 54 -0.97 -1.46 -11.72
CA PRO A 54 -1.10 -1.70 -10.29
C PRO A 54 -1.93 -0.58 -9.65
N VAL A 55 -2.76 -0.94 -8.67
CA VAL A 55 -3.69 -0.03 -7.97
C VAL A 55 -3.32 0.19 -6.51
N GLY A 56 -2.34 -0.54 -5.98
CA GLY A 56 -1.92 -0.43 -4.59
C GLY A 56 -0.86 -1.46 -4.20
N CYS A 57 -0.53 -1.49 -2.92
CA CYS A 57 0.28 -2.55 -2.31
C CYS A 57 -0.62 -3.50 -1.51
N ARG A 58 -0.19 -4.76 -1.36
CA ARG A 58 -0.89 -5.78 -0.56
C ARG A 58 0.08 -6.47 0.38
N VAL A 59 -0.40 -6.75 1.60
CA VAL A 59 0.22 -7.68 2.55
C VAL A 59 -0.73 -8.85 2.72
N THR A 60 -0.21 -10.06 2.58
CA THR A 60 -0.93 -11.29 2.86
C THR A 60 -0.20 -12.05 3.97
N ARG A 61 -0.93 -12.45 5.01
CA ARG A 61 -0.51 -13.41 6.01
C ARG A 61 -1.27 -14.70 5.78
N GLN A 62 -0.57 -15.80 5.56
CA GLN A 62 -1.17 -17.12 5.44
C GLN A 62 -0.80 -17.93 6.67
N TYR A 63 -1.76 -18.70 7.15
CA TYR A 63 -1.62 -19.66 8.23
C TYR A 63 -2.04 -21.00 7.67
N VAL A 64 -1.12 -21.96 7.66
CA VAL A 64 -1.34 -23.32 7.19
C VAL A 64 -0.89 -24.25 8.30
N ASN A 65 -1.85 -24.87 8.99
CA ASN A 65 -1.63 -25.62 10.22
C ASN A 65 -0.88 -24.79 11.28
N GLU A 66 0.35 -25.16 11.63
CA GLU A 66 1.21 -24.47 12.61
C GLU A 66 2.23 -23.51 11.97
N GLU A 67 2.26 -23.43 10.63
CA GLU A 67 3.18 -22.57 9.89
C GLU A 67 2.49 -21.27 9.45
N SER A 68 3.27 -20.18 9.45
CA SER A 68 2.80 -18.89 8.95
C SER A 68 3.76 -18.31 7.92
N SER A 69 3.20 -17.65 6.91
CA SER A 69 3.96 -16.96 5.87
C SER A 69 3.44 -15.55 5.63
N ILE A 70 4.34 -14.69 5.17
CA ILE A 70 4.04 -13.30 4.80
C ILE A 70 4.44 -13.10 3.35
N VAL A 71 3.50 -12.60 2.55
CA VAL A 71 3.74 -12.17 1.17
C VAL A 71 3.41 -10.69 1.06
N ARG A 72 4.36 -9.91 0.55
CA ARG A 72 4.16 -8.51 0.18
C ARG A 72 4.24 -8.40 -1.33
N GLU A 73 3.26 -7.74 -1.94
CA GLU A 73 3.16 -7.67 -3.40
C GLU A 73 2.42 -6.41 -3.86
N CYS A 74 2.48 -6.15 -5.17
CA CYS A 74 1.63 -5.15 -5.82
C CYS A 74 0.21 -5.69 -6.02
N ALA A 75 -0.79 -4.86 -5.80
CA ALA A 75 -2.20 -5.16 -6.05
C ALA A 75 -2.62 -4.69 -7.45
N TYR A 76 -3.35 -5.55 -8.16
CA TYR A 76 -3.87 -5.29 -9.52
C TYR A 76 -5.39 -5.40 -9.62
N SER A 77 -6.04 -5.96 -8.60
CA SER A 77 -7.49 -6.03 -8.47
C SER A 77 -7.93 -5.16 -7.29
N GLY A 78 -9.04 -4.46 -7.48
CA GLY A 78 -9.51 -3.41 -6.58
C GLY A 78 -10.19 -3.94 -5.32
N GLU A 79 -9.78 -3.39 -4.19
CA GLU A 79 -10.55 -2.53 -3.26
C GLU A 79 -9.50 -2.04 -2.22
N ASP A 80 -9.66 -0.84 -1.65
CA ASP A 80 -8.88 -0.48 -0.47
C ASP A 80 -9.46 -1.29 0.70
N VAL A 81 -8.76 -2.35 1.09
CA VAL A 81 -9.28 -3.37 1.99
C VAL A 81 -8.35 -3.48 3.17
N ASP A 82 -8.85 -3.21 4.37
CA ASP A 82 -8.08 -3.45 5.58
C ASP A 82 -8.49 -4.77 6.27
N ARG A 83 -7.50 -5.63 6.50
CA ARG A 83 -7.57 -6.89 7.28
C ARG A 83 -8.70 -7.85 6.90
N LYS A 84 -9.02 -7.97 5.61
CA LYS A 84 -9.98 -8.97 5.15
C LYS A 84 -9.42 -10.38 5.33
N SER A 85 -10.21 -11.23 5.96
CA SER A 85 -9.88 -12.63 6.20
C SER A 85 -10.67 -13.51 5.25
N ASN A 86 -9.95 -14.36 4.52
CA ASN A 86 -10.51 -15.48 3.76
C ASN A 86 -10.04 -16.77 4.44
N LYS A 87 -10.97 -17.48 5.08
CA LYS A 87 -10.72 -18.82 5.61
C LYS A 87 -10.95 -19.84 4.48
N GLY A 88 -9.97 -20.71 4.27
CA GLY A 88 -10.06 -21.82 3.32
C GLY A 88 -10.59 -23.08 4.01
N SER A 89 -10.05 -24.24 3.62
CA SER A 89 -10.27 -25.55 4.25
C SER A 89 -9.79 -25.58 5.72
N LEU A 90 -10.13 -26.64 6.45
CA LEU A 90 -9.62 -26.88 7.82
C LEU A 90 -8.09 -26.72 7.86
N GLY A 91 -7.60 -25.79 8.69
CA GLY A 91 -6.18 -25.50 8.87
C GLY A 91 -5.60 -24.41 7.96
N VAL A 92 -6.35 -23.87 6.99
CA VAL A 92 -5.86 -22.80 6.10
C VAL A 92 -6.63 -21.50 6.32
N SER A 93 -5.93 -20.45 6.73
CA SER A 93 -6.48 -19.10 6.85
C SER A 93 -5.58 -18.08 6.18
N ARG A 94 -6.18 -17.13 5.48
CA ARG A 94 -5.48 -15.99 4.86
C ARG A 94 -6.07 -14.70 5.40
N VAL A 95 -5.20 -13.79 5.84
CA VAL A 95 -5.57 -12.41 6.17
C VAL A 95 -4.79 -11.50 5.25
N TYR A 96 -5.45 -10.55 4.60
CA TYR A 96 -4.78 -9.59 3.74
C TYR A 96 -5.27 -8.16 3.95
N SER A 97 -4.36 -7.21 3.79
CA SER A 97 -4.64 -5.78 3.69
C SER A 97 -4.10 -5.25 2.37
N GLN A 98 -4.79 -4.28 1.80
CA GLN A 98 -4.44 -3.57 0.58
C GLN A 98 -4.58 -2.07 0.84
N CYS A 99 -3.70 -1.28 0.26
CA CYS A 99 -3.66 0.17 0.41
C CYS A 99 -3.13 0.79 -0.89
N SER A 100 -3.49 2.05 -1.16
CA SER A 100 -3.23 2.68 -2.47
C SER A 100 -1.92 3.48 -2.54
N GLU A 101 -1.35 3.82 -1.38
CA GLU A 101 -0.15 4.68 -1.29
C GLU A 101 1.17 3.92 -1.58
N PRO A 102 2.20 4.61 -2.11
CA PRO A 102 3.53 4.04 -2.22
C PRO A 102 4.05 3.48 -0.89
N ILE A 103 4.64 2.28 -0.92
CA ILE A 103 5.32 1.66 0.24
C ILE A 103 4.37 1.41 1.45
N CYS A 104 3.04 1.51 1.27
CA CYS A 104 2.07 1.38 2.35
C CYS A 104 1.97 -0.04 2.96
N ASN A 105 2.62 -1.02 2.36
CA ASN A 105 2.68 -2.40 2.84
C ASN A 105 3.82 -2.67 3.86
N SER A 106 4.21 -1.64 4.61
CA SER A 106 5.35 -1.60 5.55
C SER A 106 5.10 -2.23 6.92
N THR A 107 3.90 -2.75 7.23
CA THR A 107 3.46 -3.32 8.53
C THR A 107 2.70 -2.32 9.40
N GLY A 108 1.43 -2.67 9.70
CA GLY A 108 0.55 -1.99 10.67
C GLY A 108 0.06 -0.64 10.17
N SER A 109 -1.24 -0.52 9.92
CA SER A 109 -1.93 0.74 9.66
C SER A 109 -1.78 1.69 10.87
N SER A 110 -0.62 2.32 11.01
CA SER A 110 -0.44 3.44 11.93
C SER A 110 -1.07 4.63 11.24
N PHE A 111 -2.33 4.87 11.59
CA PHE A 111 -3.09 6.02 11.15
C PHE A 111 -2.25 7.31 11.32
N HIS A 112 -1.84 7.92 10.22
CA HIS A 112 -1.32 9.27 10.22
C HIS A 112 -2.49 10.26 10.37
N PHE A 113 -3.05 10.36 11.58
CA PHE A 113 -4.00 11.42 11.96
C PHE A 113 -3.28 12.50 12.77
N PHE A 114 -2.39 13.29 12.15
CA PHE A 114 -1.80 14.46 12.84
C PHE A 114 -1.59 15.69 11.95
N THR A 115 -2.23 15.80 10.79
CA THR A 115 -2.00 16.94 9.89
C THR A 115 -2.98 18.09 10.07
N ALA A 116 -4.18 17.88 10.65
CA ALA A 116 -5.17 18.95 10.80
C ALA A 116 -4.91 19.89 12.00
N ALA A 117 -4.37 19.37 13.11
CA ALA A 117 -4.17 20.16 14.33
C ALA A 117 -3.06 21.23 14.19
N VAL A 118 -2.03 20.96 13.38
CA VAL A 118 -0.90 21.88 13.18
C VAL A 118 -1.31 23.11 12.37
N LEU A 119 -2.21 22.96 11.40
CA LEU A 119 -2.68 24.09 10.57
C LEU A 119 -3.55 25.08 11.36
N ILE A 120 -4.36 24.60 12.32
CA ILE A 120 -5.19 25.46 13.18
C ILE A 120 -4.31 26.21 14.20
N ALA A 121 -3.29 25.55 14.75
CA ALA A 121 -2.34 26.17 15.66
C ALA A 121 -1.52 27.28 14.97
N LEU A 122 -1.08 27.05 13.73
CA LEU A 122 -0.37 28.07 12.95
C LEU A 122 -1.28 29.25 12.59
N TYR A 123 -2.54 29.03 12.21
CA TYR A 123 -3.47 30.14 11.96
C TYR A 123 -3.68 31.02 13.20
N LYS A 124 -3.74 30.43 14.40
CA LYS A 124 -3.88 31.17 15.66
C LYS A 124 -2.63 31.92 16.12
N LEU A 125 -1.45 31.55 15.63
CA LEU A 125 -0.18 32.22 15.94
C LEU A 125 0.10 33.43 15.03
N PHE A 126 -0.51 33.45 13.84
CA PHE A 126 -0.32 34.51 12.85
C PHE A 126 -1.58 35.38 12.61
N ALA A 127 -2.63 35.20 13.42
CA ALA A 127 -3.84 36.02 13.43
C ALA A 127 -3.94 36.84 14.72
#